data_AF-A0A7X8VQC2-F1
#
_entry.id   AF-A0A7X8VQC2-F1
#
_cell.length_a   1.000
_cell.length_b   1.000
_cell.length_c   1.000
_cell.angle_alpha   90.00
_cell.angle_beta   90.00
_cell.angle_gamma   90.00
#
_symmetry.space_group_name_H-M   'P 1'
#
loop_
_entity.id
_entity.type
_entity.pdbx_description
1 polymer ?
#
loop_
_entity_poly.entity_id
_entity_poly.type
_entity_poly.pdbx_seq_one_letter_code
_entity_poly.pdbx_strand_id
1 'polypeptide(L)'
;MNNFKRSEAIRDIADLKPEYPKPAEAVHIDYYGEDVFHANAIRQYLPSDTAQKLLATINEGSPLDPAIAGDVAHAMKEWALARGATHYTHWFQPLTGGTAEKHDAFLAASGQALASMSFSGKNLTVSEPDASSFPSGGLR
;
A
#
# COMPACT_ATOMS: atom_id res chain seq x y z
N MET A 1 -36.41 13.28 30.86
CA MET A 1 -35.97 13.35 29.45
C MET A 1 -35.99 11.95 28.87
N ASN A 2 -36.96 11.66 27.99
CA ASN A 2 -37.05 10.37 27.31
C ASN A 2 -35.87 10.29 26.32
N ASN A 3 -34.96 9.33 26.51
CA ASN A 3 -33.75 9.25 25.70
C ASN A 3 -34.06 8.54 24.37
N PHE A 4 -34.69 9.28 23.47
CA PHE A 4 -35.19 8.82 22.17
C PHE A 4 -34.14 8.04 21.36
N LYS A 5 -32.88 8.47 21.40
CA LYS A 5 -31.75 7.79 20.74
C LYS A 5 -31.47 6.39 21.30
N ARG A 6 -31.68 6.19 22.60
CA ARG A 6 -31.54 4.87 23.24
C ARG A 6 -32.64 3.93 22.76
N SER A 7 -33.89 4.39 22.72
CA SER A 7 -35.01 3.56 22.24
C SER A 7 -34.89 3.21 20.76
N GLU A 8 -34.38 4.13 19.94
CA GLU A 8 -34.10 3.92 18.52
C GLU A 8 -32.99 2.87 18.33
N ALA A 9 -31.85 3.03 19.01
CA ALA A 9 -30.75 2.06 18.93
C ALA A 9 -31.16 0.64 19.39
N ILE A 10 -32.01 0.53 20.43
CA ILE A 10 -32.54 -0.78 20.87
C ILE A 10 -33.43 -1.40 19.78
N ARG A 11 -34.22 -0.59 19.08
CA ARG A 11 -35.09 -1.04 18.00
C ARG A 11 -34.27 -1.51 16.80
N ASP A 12 -33.26 -0.74 16.40
CA ASP A 12 -32.35 -1.10 15.31
C ASP A 12 -31.63 -2.42 15.58
N ILE A 13 -31.18 -2.64 16.83
CA ILE A 13 -30.55 -3.90 17.23
C ILE A 13 -31.56 -5.05 17.21
N ALA A 14 -32.79 -4.83 17.66
CA ALA A 14 -33.84 -5.85 17.67
C ALA A 14 -34.29 -6.24 16.24
N ASP A 15 -34.21 -5.31 15.30
CA ASP A 15 -34.58 -5.49 13.89
C ASP A 15 -33.42 -6.05 13.02
N LEU A 16 -32.20 -6.15 13.57
CA LEU A 16 -31.07 -6.81 12.89
C LEU A 16 -31.43 -8.28 12.62
N LYS A 17 -31.56 -8.62 11.35
CA LYS A 17 -31.66 -10.01 10.89
C LYS A 17 -30.23 -10.52 10.65
N PRO A 18 -29.68 -11.38 11.52
CA PRO A 18 -28.35 -11.94 11.27
C PRO A 18 -28.40 -12.75 9.98
N GLU A 19 -27.39 -12.59 9.13
CA GLU A 19 -27.17 -13.57 8.07
C GLU A 19 -26.86 -14.91 8.73
N TYR A 20 -27.68 -15.92 8.43
CA TYR A 20 -27.37 -17.29 8.82
C TYR A 20 -26.12 -17.74 8.05
N PRO A 21 -25.25 -18.56 8.68
CA PRO A 21 -24.07 -19.07 7.99
C PRO A 21 -24.52 -19.79 6.73
N LYS A 22 -24.06 -19.29 5.59
CA LYS A 22 -24.27 -19.93 4.29
C LYS A 22 -23.58 -21.31 4.33
N PRO A 23 -24.12 -22.33 3.64
CA PRO A 23 -23.41 -23.59 3.46
C PRO A 23 -21.99 -23.33 2.93
N ALA A 24 -21.02 -24.15 3.32
CA ALA A 24 -19.65 -24.00 2.86
C ALA A 24 -19.59 -24.17 1.33
N GLU A 25 -19.18 -23.12 0.63
CA GLU A 25 -18.85 -23.17 -0.80
C GLU A 25 -17.42 -23.69 -0.99
N ALA A 26 -17.11 -24.17 -2.20
CA ALA A 26 -15.76 -24.54 -2.54
C ALA A 26 -14.83 -23.32 -2.44
N VAL A 27 -13.64 -23.50 -1.87
CA VAL A 27 -12.66 -22.41 -1.76
C VAL A 27 -12.02 -22.17 -3.12
N HIS A 28 -12.17 -20.96 -3.64
CA HIS A 28 -11.42 -20.45 -4.78
C HIS A 28 -10.25 -19.62 -4.26
N ILE A 29 -9.03 -19.88 -4.75
CA ILE A 29 -7.82 -19.17 -4.29
C ILE A 29 -7.19 -18.30 -5.38
N ASP A 30 -7.87 -18.13 -6.51
CA ASP A 30 -7.34 -17.46 -7.70
C ASP A 30 -7.02 -15.98 -7.46
N TYR A 31 -7.66 -15.37 -6.45
CA TYR A 31 -7.42 -13.99 -6.01
C TYR A 31 -6.34 -13.86 -4.92
N TYR A 32 -5.79 -14.98 -4.42
CA TYR A 32 -4.80 -14.92 -3.35
C TYR A 32 -3.52 -14.22 -3.83
N GLY A 33 -3.17 -13.10 -3.18
CA GLY A 33 -1.97 -12.34 -3.51
C GLY A 33 -2.05 -11.54 -4.81
N GLU A 34 -3.25 -11.37 -5.39
CA GLU A 34 -3.41 -10.66 -6.66
C GLU A 34 -3.00 -9.17 -6.58
N ASP A 35 -3.23 -8.54 -5.42
CA ASP A 35 -2.87 -7.15 -5.11
C ASP A 35 -1.51 -7.04 -4.40
N VAL A 36 -0.59 -7.95 -4.70
CA VAL A 36 0.79 -7.92 -4.18
C VAL A 36 1.77 -7.87 -5.34
N PHE A 37 2.72 -6.94 -5.31
CA PHE A 37 3.85 -6.92 -6.25
C PHE A 37 4.88 -8.01 -5.90
N HIS A 38 4.45 -9.26 -6.01
CA HIS A 38 5.18 -10.46 -5.61
C HIS A 38 6.13 -10.94 -6.73
N ALA A 39 6.81 -12.07 -6.50
CA ALA A 39 7.85 -12.58 -7.40
C ALA A 39 7.43 -12.75 -8.87
N ASN A 40 6.17 -13.12 -9.16
CA ASN A 40 5.71 -13.23 -10.54
C ASN A 40 5.53 -11.84 -11.17
N ALA A 41 4.93 -10.89 -10.45
CA ALA A 41 4.82 -9.51 -10.91
C ALA A 41 6.21 -8.89 -11.12
N ILE A 42 7.15 -9.12 -10.21
CA ILE A 42 8.56 -8.69 -10.35
C ILE A 42 9.15 -9.20 -11.66
N ARG A 43 9.04 -10.50 -11.97
CA ARG A 43 9.57 -11.08 -13.21
C ARG A 43 8.85 -10.60 -14.48
N GLN A 44 7.57 -10.24 -14.36
CA GLN A 44 6.77 -9.76 -15.48
C GLN A 44 7.08 -8.29 -15.82
N TYR A 45 7.26 -7.45 -14.80
CA TYR A 45 7.39 -6.00 -14.98
C TYR A 45 8.84 -5.50 -15.02
N LEU A 46 9.82 -6.32 -14.62
CA LEU A 46 11.24 -5.94 -14.63
C LEU A 46 12.06 -6.75 -15.64
N PRO A 47 13.14 -6.15 -16.19
CA PRO A 47 14.16 -6.89 -16.92
C PRO A 47 14.75 -8.02 -16.07
N SER A 48 15.14 -9.13 -16.71
CA SER A 48 15.63 -10.34 -16.03
C SER A 48 16.70 -10.05 -14.98
N ASP A 49 17.73 -9.26 -15.33
CA ASP A 49 18.84 -8.93 -14.44
C ASP A 49 18.37 -8.11 -13.22
N THR A 50 17.48 -7.14 -13.44
CA THR A 50 16.91 -6.32 -12.37
C THR A 50 16.00 -7.13 -11.46
N ALA A 51 15.17 -8.01 -12.03
CA ALA A 51 14.31 -8.92 -11.29
C ALA A 51 15.14 -9.87 -10.41
N GLN A 52 16.23 -10.43 -10.94
CA GLN A 52 17.11 -11.32 -10.19
C GLN A 52 17.75 -10.60 -9.01
N LYS A 53 18.27 -9.39 -9.22
CA LYS A 53 18.86 -8.57 -8.16
C LYS A 53 17.84 -8.23 -7.07
N LEU A 54 16.65 -7.76 -7.44
CA LEU A 54 15.60 -7.42 -6.47
C LEU A 54 15.16 -8.65 -5.64
N LEU A 55 15.01 -9.81 -6.30
CA LEU A 55 14.65 -11.05 -5.60
C LEU A 55 15.76 -11.50 -4.65
N ALA A 56 17.04 -11.34 -5.01
CA ALA A 56 18.16 -11.60 -4.11
C ALA A 56 18.11 -10.66 -2.90
N THR A 57 17.90 -9.36 -3.12
CA THR A 57 17.71 -8.35 -2.05
C THR A 57 16.61 -8.76 -1.06
N ILE A 58 15.46 -9.20 -1.56
CA ILE A 58 14.33 -9.65 -0.72
C ILE A 58 14.69 -10.91 0.07
N ASN A 59 15.29 -11.91 -0.57
CA ASN A 59 15.57 -13.21 0.06
C ASN A 59 16.71 -13.15 1.07
N GLU A 60 17.72 -12.30 0.82
CA GLU A 60 18.93 -12.19 1.63
C GLU A 60 18.83 -11.07 2.68
N GLY A 61 17.81 -10.21 2.59
CA GLY A 61 17.67 -9.03 3.45
C GLY A 61 18.78 -8.00 3.23
N SER A 62 19.40 -7.98 2.05
CA SER A 62 20.46 -7.02 1.71
C SER A 62 19.88 -5.65 1.36
N PRO A 63 20.69 -4.57 1.39
CA PRO A 63 20.24 -3.25 0.94
C PRO A 63 19.87 -3.25 -0.55
N LEU A 64 18.85 -2.47 -0.93
CA LEU A 64 18.47 -2.28 -2.33
C LEU A 64 19.61 -1.61 -3.12
N ASP A 65 20.03 -2.23 -4.21
CA ASP A 65 21.03 -1.66 -5.14
C ASP A 65 20.48 -0.35 -5.76
N PRO A 66 21.11 0.81 -5.50
CA PRO A 66 20.65 2.09 -6.03
C PRO A 66 20.59 2.12 -7.56
N ALA A 67 21.40 1.29 -8.24
CA ALA A 67 21.41 1.21 -9.69
C ALA A 67 20.11 0.64 -10.27
N ILE A 68 19.38 -0.18 -9.51
CA ILE A 68 18.10 -0.76 -9.94
C ILE A 68 16.87 -0.04 -9.37
N ALA A 69 17.05 0.81 -8.37
CA ALA A 69 15.93 1.43 -7.65
C ALA A 69 14.99 2.24 -8.57
N GLY A 70 15.52 2.87 -9.62
CA GLY A 70 14.72 3.59 -10.61
C GLY A 70 13.79 2.66 -11.39
N ASP A 71 14.33 1.56 -11.90
CA ASP A 71 13.56 0.56 -12.66
C ASP A 71 12.51 -0.11 -11.79
N VAL A 72 12.87 -0.47 -10.55
CA VAL A 72 11.94 -1.06 -9.57
C VAL A 72 10.78 -0.11 -9.28
N ALA A 73 11.06 1.18 -9.01
CA ALA A 73 10.02 2.16 -8.79
C ALA A 73 9.11 2.31 -10.01
N HIS A 74 9.69 2.40 -11.21
CA HIS A 74 8.90 2.49 -12.43
C HIS A 74 7.98 1.28 -12.61
N ALA A 75 8.51 0.07 -12.46
CA ALA A 75 7.75 -1.18 -12.57
C ALA A 75 6.61 -1.27 -11.54
N MET A 76 6.88 -0.93 -10.27
CA MET A 76 5.87 -0.91 -9.22
C MET A 76 4.74 0.08 -9.52
N LYS A 77 5.09 1.27 -10.04
CA LYS A 77 4.12 2.29 -10.42
C LYS A 77 3.23 1.82 -11.57
N GLU A 78 3.81 1.27 -12.63
CA GLU A 78 3.02 0.76 -13.78
C GLU A 78 2.12 -0.41 -13.36
N TRP A 79 2.61 -1.32 -12.52
CA TRP A 79 1.80 -2.40 -11.95
C TRP A 79 0.62 -1.86 -11.11
N ALA A 80 0.88 -0.89 -10.23
CA ALA A 80 -0.15 -0.30 -9.38
C ALA A 80 -1.19 0.47 -10.19
N LEU A 81 -0.76 1.25 -11.20
CA LEU A 81 -1.65 2.00 -12.09
C LEU A 81 -2.55 1.07 -12.92
N ALA A 82 -2.01 -0.06 -13.40
CA ALA A 82 -2.80 -1.07 -14.12
C ALA A 82 -3.92 -1.67 -13.26
N ARG A 83 -3.81 -1.58 -11.93
CA ARG A 83 -4.81 -2.03 -10.94
C ARG A 83 -5.65 -0.88 -10.37
N GLY A 84 -5.54 0.33 -10.94
CA GLY A 84 -6.35 1.48 -10.56
C GLY A 84 -5.83 2.29 -9.37
N ALA A 85 -4.62 2.02 -8.87
CA ALA A 85 -4.04 2.83 -7.82
C ALA A 85 -3.70 4.24 -8.33
N THR A 86 -3.99 5.26 -7.53
CA THR A 86 -3.72 6.67 -7.85
C THR A 86 -2.69 7.31 -6.91
N HIS A 87 -2.46 6.66 -5.77
CA HIS A 87 -1.59 7.11 -4.69
C HIS A 87 -0.67 5.98 -4.25
N TYR A 88 0.41 6.34 -3.56
CA TYR A 88 1.26 5.42 -2.82
C TYR A 88 1.39 5.90 -1.37
N THR A 89 1.82 5.01 -0.49
CA THR A 89 2.14 5.36 0.89
C THR A 89 3.31 4.52 1.40
N HIS A 90 4.13 5.10 2.28
CA HIS A 90 5.05 4.34 3.11
C HIS A 90 4.27 3.84 4.32
N TRP A 91 3.77 2.62 4.23
CA TRP A 91 3.04 1.99 5.32
C TRP A 91 4.01 1.50 6.40
N PHE A 92 3.83 1.94 7.65
CA PHE A 92 4.61 1.47 8.79
C PHE A 92 3.80 1.51 10.09
N GLN A 93 4.27 0.77 11.09
CA GLN A 93 3.67 0.72 12.42
C GLN A 93 4.54 1.49 13.43
N PRO A 94 4.17 2.72 13.82
CA PRO A 94 4.85 3.45 14.89
C PRO A 94 4.69 2.75 16.26
N LEU A 95 5.58 3.07 17.20
CA LEU A 95 5.57 2.53 18.58
C LEU A 95 4.40 3.02 19.44
N THR A 96 3.48 3.79 18.86
CA THR A 96 2.23 4.21 19.50
C THR A 96 1.13 3.15 19.44
N GLY A 97 1.36 2.02 18.76
CA GLY A 97 0.43 0.90 18.68
C GLY A 97 -0.64 1.04 17.59
N GLY A 98 -0.67 2.15 16.85
CA GLY A 98 -1.48 2.32 15.64
C GLY A 98 -0.65 2.17 14.36
N THR A 99 -1.31 2.21 13.20
CA THR A 99 -0.66 2.33 11.90
C THR A 99 -0.52 3.80 11.51
N ALA A 100 0.54 4.16 10.79
CA ALA A 100 0.69 5.48 10.19
C ALA A 100 0.85 5.34 8.68
N GLU A 101 0.13 6.18 7.96
CA GLU A 101 0.20 6.29 6.51
C GLU A 101 -0.03 7.75 6.09
N LYS A 102 0.64 8.14 5.01
CA LYS A 102 0.40 9.38 4.29
C LYS A 102 0.25 9.03 2.82
N HIS A 103 -0.86 9.44 2.20
CA HIS A 103 -1.13 9.11 0.81
C HIS A 103 -0.56 10.23 -0.07
N ASP A 104 0.45 9.90 -0.86
CA ASP A 104 1.02 10.79 -1.86
C ASP A 104 0.54 10.36 -3.24
N ALA A 105 0.05 11.30 -4.06
CA ALA A 105 -0.40 11.00 -5.40
C ALA A 105 0.80 10.69 -6.31
N PHE A 106 0.62 9.78 -7.27
CA PHE A 106 1.60 9.63 -8.36
C PHE A 106 1.66 10.88 -9.26
N LEU A 107 0.63 11.73 -9.23
CA LEU A 107 0.53 12.93 -10.05
C LEU A 107 1.59 13.96 -9.66
N ALA A 108 2.40 14.37 -10.62
CA ALA A 108 3.36 15.47 -10.52
C ALA A 108 3.12 16.51 -11.61
N ALA A 109 3.21 17.79 -11.23
CA ALA A 109 3.17 18.91 -12.16
C ALA A 109 4.51 19.03 -12.90
N SER A 110 4.50 18.87 -14.23
CA SER A 110 5.63 19.21 -15.07
C SER A 110 5.62 20.72 -15.34
N GLY A 111 6.80 21.35 -15.34
CA GLY A 111 6.96 22.80 -15.55
C GLY A 111 6.41 23.34 -16.88
N GLN A 112 5.94 22.47 -17.78
CA GLN A 112 5.30 22.82 -19.05
C GLN A 112 3.76 22.82 -19.01
N ALA A 113 3.14 22.91 -17.81
CA ALA A 113 1.69 22.78 -17.62
C ALA A 113 1.11 21.42 -18.05
N LEU A 114 1.95 20.38 -18.02
CA LEU A 114 1.55 19.01 -18.30
C LEU A 114 1.56 18.19 -17.01
N ALA A 115 0.54 17.34 -16.84
CA ALA A 115 0.49 16.36 -15.77
C ALA A 115 1.30 15.12 -16.15
N SER A 116 2.05 14.57 -15.20
CA SER A 116 2.75 13.29 -15.37
C SER A 116 2.60 12.42 -14.13
N MET A 117 2.58 11.10 -14.32
CA MET A 117 2.52 10.13 -13.22
C MET A 117 3.94 9.64 -12.90
N SER A 118 4.47 10.02 -11.75
CA SER A 118 5.84 9.77 -11.33
C SER A 118 5.93 8.99 -10.02
N PHE A 119 6.87 8.06 -9.98
CA PHE A 119 7.33 7.37 -8.78
C PHE A 119 8.79 6.97 -9.06
N SER A 120 9.70 7.34 -8.18
CA SER A 120 11.14 7.23 -8.43
C SER A 120 11.84 6.37 -7.39
N GLY A 121 13.07 5.92 -7.67
CA GLY A 121 13.87 5.16 -6.71
C GLY A 121 14.09 5.89 -5.38
N LYS A 122 14.07 7.23 -5.37
CA LYS A 122 14.14 8.03 -4.13
C LYS A 122 12.95 7.78 -3.21
N ASN A 123 11.79 7.44 -3.78
CA ASN A 123 10.61 7.09 -3.03
C ASN A 123 10.70 5.67 -2.42
N LEU A 124 11.66 4.84 -2.83
CA LEU A 124 11.88 3.51 -2.23
C LEU A 124 12.83 3.57 -1.04
N THR A 125 13.78 4.52 -1.03
CA THR A 125 14.92 4.54 -0.10
C THR A 125 14.86 5.70 0.89
N VAL A 126 13.68 6.20 1.25
CA VAL A 126 13.56 7.34 2.17
C VAL A 126 14.08 6.93 3.56
N SER A 127 15.28 7.42 3.90
CA SER A 127 16.06 7.06 5.09
C SER A 127 15.56 7.70 6.38
N GLU A 128 14.69 8.70 6.29
CA GLU A 128 13.99 9.29 7.43
C GLU A 128 12.50 9.35 7.10
N PRO A 129 11.64 8.60 7.82
CA PRO A 129 10.22 8.84 7.79
C PRO A 129 9.98 10.32 8.08
N ASP A 130 9.41 11.04 7.11
CA ASP A 130 8.94 12.43 7.22
C ASP A 130 7.72 12.53 8.17
N ALA A 131 7.89 11.93 9.35
CA ALA A 131 7.07 12.15 10.52
C ALA A 131 7.53 13.42 11.26
N SER A 132 8.27 14.32 10.58
CA SER A 132 8.60 15.66 11.08
C SER A 132 7.36 16.50 11.39
N SER A 133 6.24 16.14 10.75
CA SER A 133 4.90 16.69 10.96
C SER A 133 4.18 16.11 12.19
N PHE A 134 4.70 15.06 12.83
CA PHE A 134 4.24 14.62 14.13
C PHE A 134 4.99 15.38 15.25
N PRO A 135 4.29 15.82 16.31
CA PRO A 135 4.83 16.72 17.35
C PRO A 135 5.98 16.15 18.21
N SER A 136 6.56 15.00 17.85
CA SER A 136 7.70 14.39 18.54
C SER A 136 8.54 13.52 17.60
N GLY A 137 8.86 14.01 16.39
CA GLY A 137 9.59 13.29 15.34
C GLY A 137 11.00 12.76 15.66
N GLY A 138 11.46 12.79 16.91
CA GLY A 138 12.77 12.28 17.34
C GLY A 138 12.74 11.17 18.38
N LEU A 139 11.59 10.79 18.93
CA LEU A 139 11.50 9.68 19.90
C LEU A 139 10.92 8.45 19.22
N ARG A 140 11.83 7.57 18.83
CA ARG A 140 11.57 6.16 18.56
C ARG A 140 12.08 5.39 19.75
#